data_AF-A0A6I8UNL0-F1
#
_entry.id   AF-A0A6I8UNL0-F1
#
_cell.length_a   1.000
_cell.length_b   1.000
_cell.length_c   1.000
_cell.angle_alpha   90.00
_cell.angle_beta   90.00
_cell.angle_gamma   90.00
#
_symmetry.space_group_name_H-M   'P 1'
#
loop_
_entity.id
_entity.type
_entity.pdbx_description
1 polymer ?
#
loop_
_entity_poly.entity_id
_entity_poly.type
_entity_poly.pdbx_seq_one_letter_code
_entity_poly.pdbx_strand_id
1 'polypeptide(L)'
;MEQNQRSSLQSNDEKNNVDSSGPSNNPPIGGKVDFYAAMNNSNQPPPSMDDEMIMNSSRIRRIEYLRRAIDSDCQIHVQNMSVTPDGQAGSVCYKTFECHRIFLATSSEKMETDIFKNPNWNGVLQMNGVSPESVQIFLEYIYTFEVDSPLVGLNIIGDIFILSNAYQMPELMAAFFEKVKEQDWPLVDVIPAFDLAFRQCGMAELEQMCLDIIIPNGMQLVNEPSLMKIQLYALNYLVQLWMATETVPRERLVQLLQDYQAANGLNFNSVVRFPHFTKIIKHFPDILLDAEGSIIQ
;
A
#
# COMPACT_ATOMS: atom_id res chain seq x y z
N MET A 1 -27.27 -25.45 51.93
CA MET A 1 -28.73 -25.34 52.11
C MET A 1 -29.35 -25.50 50.74
N GLU A 2 -30.28 -26.43 50.60
CA GLU A 2 -30.96 -26.79 49.34
C GLU A 2 -32.26 -25.97 49.14
N GLN A 3 -33.06 -26.39 48.14
CA GLN A 3 -34.41 -25.90 47.75
C GLN A 3 -34.37 -24.69 46.80
N ASN A 4 -34.57 -24.79 45.48
CA ASN A 4 -35.23 -25.79 44.59
C ASN A 4 -36.78 -25.80 44.63
N GLN A 5 -37.39 -25.95 43.43
CA GLN A 5 -38.84 -26.15 43.12
C GLN A 5 -39.76 -24.91 43.25
N ARG A 6 -40.93 -24.74 42.58
CA ARG A 6 -41.70 -25.33 41.42
C ARG A 6 -42.93 -24.36 41.19
N SER A 7 -43.80 -24.36 40.17
CA SER A 7 -43.99 -25.01 38.85
C SER A 7 -44.98 -24.12 38.03
N SER A 8 -44.89 -23.97 36.69
CA SER A 8 -45.49 -24.78 35.58
C SER A 8 -47.02 -24.69 35.37
N LEU A 9 -47.44 -24.78 34.09
CA LEU A 9 -48.82 -25.05 33.55
C LEU A 9 -49.78 -23.83 33.51
N GLN A 10 -50.75 -23.67 32.58
CA GLN A 10 -51.21 -24.31 31.32
C GLN A 10 -52.12 -23.27 30.58
N SER A 11 -52.09 -22.98 29.27
CA SER A 11 -52.42 -23.74 28.02
C SER A 11 -53.85 -23.51 27.47
N ASN A 12 -54.01 -23.71 26.14
CA ASN A 12 -55.25 -23.93 25.33
C ASN A 12 -55.94 -22.71 24.64
N ASP A 13 -55.60 -22.53 23.35
CA ASP A 13 -56.46 -22.69 22.15
C ASP A 13 -58.01 -22.47 22.21
N GLU A 14 -58.57 -21.70 21.26
CA GLU A 14 -59.23 -22.24 20.03
C GLU A 14 -60.05 -21.20 19.16
N LYS A 15 -59.82 -21.25 17.83
CA LYS A 15 -60.81 -21.24 16.70
C LYS A 15 -61.60 -20.02 16.16
N ASN A 16 -61.43 -19.84 14.83
CA ASN A 16 -62.44 -19.75 13.73
C ASN A 16 -62.86 -18.42 13.03
N ASN A 17 -62.40 -18.27 11.78
CA ASN A 17 -63.03 -17.83 10.51
C ASN A 17 -64.39 -17.06 10.46
N VAL A 18 -64.49 -16.08 9.54
CA VAL A 18 -65.10 -16.19 8.17
C VAL A 18 -64.86 -14.89 7.33
N ASP A 19 -64.79 -15.03 6.00
CA ASP A 19 -64.53 -14.01 4.95
C ASP A 19 -65.51 -12.82 4.81
N SER A 20 -65.04 -11.71 4.18
CA SER A 20 -65.78 -10.93 3.14
C SER A 20 -64.93 -9.89 2.37
N SER A 21 -64.50 -10.26 1.15
CA SER A 21 -64.42 -9.45 -0.10
C SER A 21 -63.91 -7.97 -0.14
N GLY A 22 -62.62 -7.79 -0.45
CA GLY A 22 -62.04 -6.88 -1.51
C GLY A 22 -62.02 -5.33 -1.35
N PRO A 23 -61.27 -4.59 -2.21
CA PRO A 23 -60.19 -4.98 -3.11
C PRO A 23 -58.83 -4.27 -2.88
N SER A 24 -57.76 -4.96 -3.30
CA SER A 24 -56.40 -4.49 -3.67
C SER A 24 -56.11 -2.98 -3.77
N ASN A 25 -55.08 -2.52 -3.05
CA ASN A 25 -53.98 -1.71 -3.60
C ASN A 25 -52.79 -1.57 -2.61
N ASN A 26 -51.86 -2.52 -2.64
CA ASN A 26 -50.52 -2.39 -2.04
C ASN A 26 -49.48 -2.81 -3.10
N PRO A 27 -48.47 -1.98 -3.44
CA PRO A 27 -47.39 -2.39 -4.32
C PRO A 27 -46.46 -3.41 -3.61
N PRO A 28 -45.88 -4.38 -4.35
CA PRO A 28 -45.12 -5.46 -3.75
C PRO A 28 -43.73 -5.02 -3.26
N ILE A 29 -43.41 -5.38 -2.02
CA ILE A 29 -42.02 -5.50 -1.55
C ILE A 29 -41.43 -6.75 -2.22
N GLY A 30 -40.41 -6.58 -3.07
CA GLY A 30 -39.78 -7.74 -3.72
C GLY A 30 -38.89 -7.37 -4.91
N GLY A 31 -37.65 -6.99 -4.64
CA GLY A 31 -36.66 -6.69 -5.67
C GLY A 31 -35.25 -6.67 -5.10
N LYS A 32 -34.72 -7.85 -4.73
CA LYS A 32 -33.27 -7.99 -4.51
C LYS A 32 -32.58 -7.79 -5.85
N VAL A 33 -31.90 -6.66 -6.01
CA VAL A 33 -30.92 -6.49 -7.08
C VAL A 33 -29.64 -7.12 -6.55
N ASP A 34 -29.36 -8.36 -6.95
CA ASP A 34 -28.14 -9.07 -6.55
C ASP A 34 -26.93 -8.48 -7.28
N PHE A 35 -26.37 -7.40 -6.72
CA PHE A 35 -25.20 -6.68 -7.24
C PHE A 35 -23.98 -7.58 -7.52
N TYR A 36 -23.87 -8.73 -6.84
CA TYR A 36 -22.79 -9.70 -7.01
C TYR A 36 -22.84 -10.50 -8.34
N ALA A 37 -23.94 -10.45 -9.10
CA ALA A 37 -24.04 -11.16 -10.38
C ALA A 37 -23.25 -10.48 -11.53
N ALA A 38 -22.83 -9.22 -11.37
CA ALA A 38 -22.23 -8.43 -12.45
C ALA A 38 -20.72 -8.68 -12.66
N MET A 39 -20.01 -9.27 -11.70
CA MET A 39 -18.53 -9.41 -11.74
C MET A 39 -18.00 -10.72 -12.33
N ASN A 40 -18.86 -11.61 -12.83
CA ASN A 40 -18.43 -12.97 -13.22
C ASN A 40 -19.00 -13.48 -14.56
N ASN A 41 -19.23 -12.56 -15.52
CA ASN A 41 -19.72 -12.90 -16.85
C ASN A 41 -18.68 -12.62 -17.94
N SER A 42 -17.69 -13.50 -18.05
CA SER A 42 -16.60 -13.48 -19.05
C SER A 42 -17.06 -13.76 -20.51
N ASN A 43 -18.34 -13.51 -20.80
CA ASN A 43 -18.99 -13.67 -22.11
C ASN A 43 -19.66 -12.37 -22.61
N GLN A 44 -19.38 -11.21 -22.00
CA GLN A 44 -19.74 -9.95 -22.66
C GLN A 44 -18.86 -9.76 -23.91
N PRO A 45 -19.43 -9.37 -25.07
CA PRO A 45 -18.63 -8.94 -26.19
C PRO A 45 -17.77 -7.72 -25.79
N PRO A 46 -16.57 -7.54 -26.38
CA PRO A 46 -15.78 -6.35 -26.11
C PRO A 46 -16.60 -5.08 -26.40
N PRO A 47 -16.37 -3.98 -25.66
CA PRO A 47 -17.11 -2.74 -25.84
C PRO A 47 -17.01 -2.25 -27.30
N SER A 48 -18.08 -1.63 -27.80
CA SER A 48 -18.05 -1.08 -29.15
C SER A 48 -17.11 0.13 -29.21
N MET A 49 -16.59 0.45 -30.40
CA MET A 49 -15.74 1.65 -30.57
C MET A 49 -16.47 2.95 -30.19
N ASP A 50 -17.80 2.99 -30.30
CA ASP A 50 -18.61 4.12 -29.85
C ASP A 50 -18.66 4.20 -28.31
N ASP A 51 -18.80 3.07 -27.61
CA ASP A 51 -18.75 3.00 -26.14
C ASP A 51 -17.36 3.41 -25.61
N GLU A 52 -16.30 2.93 -26.26
CA GLU A 52 -14.90 3.25 -25.93
C GLU A 52 -14.59 4.74 -26.15
N MET A 53 -15.10 5.33 -27.23
CA MET A 53 -14.96 6.78 -27.48
C MET A 53 -15.77 7.62 -26.48
N ILE A 54 -16.95 7.15 -26.05
CA ILE A 54 -17.78 7.83 -25.04
C ILE A 54 -17.12 7.73 -23.64
N MET A 55 -16.62 6.55 -23.24
CA MET A 55 -15.87 6.39 -21.99
C MET A 55 -14.69 7.35 -21.92
N ASN A 56 -13.85 7.37 -22.97
CA ASN A 56 -12.73 8.30 -23.09
C ASN A 56 -13.16 9.77 -22.96
N SER A 57 -14.29 10.16 -23.57
CA SER A 57 -14.81 11.53 -23.43
C SER A 57 -15.18 11.91 -21.99
N SER A 58 -15.72 10.96 -21.21
CA SER A 58 -16.08 11.18 -19.81
C SER A 58 -14.84 11.23 -18.90
N ARG A 59 -13.87 10.36 -19.18
CA ARG A 59 -12.58 10.26 -18.48
C ARG A 59 -11.75 11.54 -18.63
N ILE A 60 -11.60 12.03 -19.87
CA ILE A 60 -10.89 13.27 -20.18
C ILE A 60 -11.53 14.45 -19.44
N ARG A 61 -12.86 14.55 -19.42
CA ARG A 61 -13.58 15.60 -18.67
C ARG A 61 -13.30 15.54 -17.18
N ARG A 62 -13.37 14.36 -16.54
CA ARG A 62 -13.08 14.24 -15.09
C ARG A 62 -11.66 14.70 -14.76
N ILE A 63 -10.66 14.31 -15.56
CA ILE A 63 -9.27 14.77 -15.41
C ILE A 63 -9.14 16.28 -15.67
N GLU A 64 -9.90 16.85 -16.59
CA GLU A 64 -9.91 18.31 -16.81
C GLU A 64 -10.46 19.07 -15.58
N TYR A 65 -11.55 18.61 -14.97
CA TYR A 65 -12.09 19.18 -13.74
C TYR A 65 -11.06 19.17 -12.60
N LEU A 66 -10.35 18.05 -12.41
CA LEU A 66 -9.23 17.94 -11.45
C LEU A 66 -8.10 18.92 -11.78
N ARG A 67 -7.54 18.85 -12.99
CA ARG A 67 -6.33 19.60 -13.37
C ARG A 67 -6.56 21.11 -13.49
N ARG A 68 -7.81 21.56 -13.68
CA ARG A 68 -8.18 22.98 -13.73
C ARG A 68 -8.84 23.51 -12.45
N ALA A 69 -9.03 22.68 -11.42
CA ALA A 69 -9.76 23.04 -10.19
C ALA A 69 -11.15 23.67 -10.47
N ILE A 70 -11.88 23.12 -11.45
CA ILE A 70 -13.23 23.60 -11.80
C ILE A 70 -14.18 23.10 -10.71
N ASP A 71 -14.81 24.01 -9.97
CA ASP A 71 -15.79 23.71 -8.91
C ASP A 71 -15.25 22.83 -7.75
N SER A 72 -13.96 22.95 -7.40
CA SER A 72 -13.38 22.22 -6.26
C SER A 72 -13.99 22.64 -4.91
N ASP A 73 -14.28 21.65 -4.06
CA ASP A 73 -14.84 21.81 -2.71
C ASP A 73 -13.99 21.12 -1.62
N CYS A 74 -12.79 20.68 -1.98
CA CYS A 74 -11.82 20.00 -1.12
C CYS A 74 -10.39 20.36 -1.53
N GLN A 75 -9.49 20.44 -0.55
CA GLN A 75 -8.05 20.56 -0.76
C GLN A 75 -7.31 19.39 -0.10
N ILE A 76 -6.29 18.87 -0.78
CA ILE A 76 -5.31 17.94 -0.20
C ILE A 76 -3.98 18.69 -0.04
N HIS A 77 -3.46 18.75 1.18
CA HIS A 77 -2.20 19.39 1.51
C HIS A 77 -1.15 18.31 1.77
N VAL A 78 -0.10 18.29 0.94
CA VAL A 78 1.01 17.33 1.05
C VAL A 78 2.24 18.06 1.57
N GLN A 79 2.86 17.54 2.63
CA GLN A 79 4.06 18.14 3.21
C GLN A 79 5.26 17.99 2.25
N ASN A 80 5.79 19.12 1.76
CA ASN A 80 7.00 19.17 0.95
C ASN A 80 8.18 19.66 1.80
N MET A 81 9.02 18.73 2.25
CA MET A 81 10.20 19.02 3.05
C MET A 81 11.35 19.55 2.19
N SER A 82 11.41 20.87 1.96
CA SER A 82 12.61 21.51 1.45
C SER A 82 13.69 21.54 2.53
N VAL A 83 14.58 20.54 2.53
CA VAL A 83 15.76 20.53 3.40
C VAL A 83 16.72 21.61 2.91
N THR A 84 17.09 22.55 3.79
CA THR A 84 18.13 23.54 3.46
C THR A 84 19.50 22.87 3.48
N PRO A 85 20.47 23.30 2.64
CA PRO A 85 21.80 22.68 2.58
C PRO A 85 22.54 22.61 3.93
N ASP A 86 22.18 23.51 4.85
CA ASP A 86 22.87 23.71 6.13
C ASP A 86 22.27 22.88 7.29
N GLY A 87 21.36 21.93 6.99
CA GLY A 87 20.79 21.01 7.99
C GLY A 87 19.82 21.64 8.99
N GLN A 88 19.46 22.92 8.82
CA GLN A 88 18.39 23.55 9.59
C GLN A 88 17.03 23.11 9.04
N ALA A 89 16.07 22.93 9.96
CA ALA A 89 14.68 22.64 9.60
C ALA A 89 14.14 23.78 8.70
N GLY A 90 14.00 23.48 7.41
CA GLY A 90 13.49 24.43 6.43
C GLY A 90 12.03 24.80 6.72
N SER A 91 11.57 25.88 6.09
CA SER A 91 10.14 26.23 6.11
C SER A 91 9.34 25.05 5.58
N VAL A 92 8.34 24.59 6.34
CA VAL A 92 7.45 23.52 5.88
C VAL A 92 6.58 24.08 4.77
N CYS A 93 6.93 23.75 3.52
CA CYS A 93 6.12 24.05 2.35
C CYS A 93 5.05 22.96 2.20
N TYR A 94 3.85 23.33 1.76
CA TYR A 94 2.81 22.38 1.40
C TYR A 94 2.52 22.50 -0.10
N LYS A 95 2.45 21.36 -0.79
CA LYS A 95 1.89 21.30 -2.15
C LYS A 95 0.40 21.00 -2.01
N THR A 96 -0.43 21.93 -2.45
CA THR A 96 -1.88 21.84 -2.38
C THR A 96 -2.45 21.31 -3.69
N PHE A 97 -3.39 20.38 -3.59
CA PHE A 97 -4.16 19.86 -4.71
C PHE A 97 -5.64 20.18 -4.48
N GLU A 98 -6.26 20.84 -5.45
CA GLU A 98 -7.71 21.09 -5.48
C GLU A 98 -8.43 19.83 -5.99
N CYS A 99 -9.52 19.43 -5.33
CA CYS A 99 -10.29 18.25 -5.70
C CYS A 99 -11.75 18.33 -5.25
N HIS A 100 -12.54 17.28 -5.52
CA HIS A 100 -13.96 17.22 -5.17
C HIS A 100 -14.24 16.14 -4.12
N ARG A 101 -14.94 16.51 -3.05
CA ARG A 101 -15.36 15.61 -1.96
C ARG A 101 -16.15 14.42 -2.47
N ILE A 102 -16.99 14.62 -3.50
CA ILE A 102 -17.81 13.54 -4.07
C ILE A 102 -16.97 12.42 -4.70
N PHE A 103 -15.92 12.76 -5.47
CA PHE A 103 -15.07 11.74 -6.09
C PHE A 103 -14.27 10.96 -5.04
N LEU A 104 -13.68 11.67 -4.06
CA LEU A 104 -12.99 11.04 -2.92
C LEU A 104 -13.94 10.09 -2.14
N ALA A 105 -15.16 10.54 -1.85
CA ALA A 105 -16.14 9.75 -1.11
C ALA A 105 -16.59 8.51 -1.89
N THR A 106 -16.71 8.59 -3.22
CA THR A 106 -17.09 7.44 -4.06
C THR A 106 -15.96 6.43 -4.29
N SER A 107 -14.70 6.81 -4.10
CA SER A 107 -13.56 5.91 -4.33
C SER A 107 -13.20 5.03 -3.12
N SER A 108 -13.68 5.36 -1.91
CA SER A 108 -13.40 4.56 -0.70
C SER A 108 -14.41 4.84 0.41
N GLU A 109 -14.90 3.79 1.08
CA GLU A 109 -15.75 3.89 2.29
C GLU A 109 -15.06 4.67 3.42
N LYS A 110 -13.74 4.57 3.52
CA LYS A 110 -12.98 5.34 4.50
C LYS A 110 -12.98 6.83 4.16
N MET A 111 -12.80 7.19 2.89
CA MET A 111 -12.90 8.59 2.47
C MET A 111 -14.34 9.12 2.60
N GLU A 112 -15.35 8.31 2.31
CA GLU A 112 -16.76 8.66 2.58
C GLU A 112 -16.97 8.98 4.07
N THR A 113 -16.39 8.18 4.96
CA THR A 113 -16.48 8.36 6.41
C THR A 113 -15.72 9.60 6.90
N ASP A 114 -14.44 9.73 6.50
CA ASP A 114 -13.53 10.77 6.99
C ASP A 114 -13.81 12.17 6.42
N ILE A 115 -14.37 12.26 5.20
CA ILE A 115 -14.54 13.51 4.43
C ILE A 115 -16.01 13.88 4.24
N PHE A 116 -16.88 12.92 3.90
CA PHE A 116 -18.28 13.21 3.52
C PHE A 116 -19.22 13.16 4.71
N LYS A 117 -19.13 12.11 5.53
CA LYS A 117 -19.95 11.90 6.74
C LYS A 117 -19.46 12.67 7.96
N ASN A 118 -18.22 13.17 7.94
CA ASN A 118 -17.60 13.88 9.06
C ASN A 118 -18.21 15.28 9.27
N PRO A 119 -18.88 15.55 10.42
CA PRO A 119 -19.52 16.84 10.67
C PRO A 119 -18.52 17.97 10.98
N ASN A 120 -17.26 17.64 11.30
CA ASN A 120 -16.20 18.58 11.61
C ASN A 120 -15.23 18.79 10.42
N TRP A 121 -15.65 18.40 9.21
CA TRP A 121 -14.84 18.58 8.00
C TRP A 121 -14.56 20.06 7.72
N ASN A 122 -13.29 20.43 7.60
CA ASN A 122 -12.84 21.82 7.43
C ASN A 122 -12.45 22.17 5.97
N GLY A 123 -12.68 21.26 5.01
CA GLY A 123 -12.27 21.44 3.61
C GLY A 123 -10.87 20.91 3.27
N VAL A 124 -10.04 20.49 4.25
CA VAL A 124 -8.62 20.20 4.05
C VAL A 124 -8.24 18.79 4.54
N LEU A 125 -7.76 17.94 3.63
CA LEU A 125 -7.12 16.67 3.93
C LEU A 125 -5.60 16.86 4.02
N GLN A 126 -4.97 16.50 5.14
CA GLN A 126 -3.52 16.48 5.24
C GLN A 126 -2.97 15.08 4.94
N MET A 127 -2.06 14.98 3.96
CA MET A 127 -1.32 13.77 3.66
C MET A 127 0.15 13.97 4.02
N ASN A 128 0.63 13.16 4.97
CA ASN A 128 1.99 13.23 5.49
C ASN A 128 2.72 11.91 5.17
N GLY A 129 4.03 12.00 4.89
CA GLY A 129 4.86 10.82 4.62
C GLY A 129 4.72 10.22 3.23
N VAL A 130 4.22 10.98 2.25
CA VAL A 130 4.11 10.60 0.83
C VAL A 130 4.56 11.75 -0.07
N SER A 131 5.14 11.45 -1.22
CA SER A 131 5.52 12.44 -2.23
C SER A 131 4.29 13.08 -2.89
N PRO A 132 4.36 14.36 -3.30
CA PRO A 132 3.29 14.98 -4.08
C PRO A 132 3.01 14.29 -5.41
N GLU A 133 4.00 13.63 -6.00
CA GLU A 133 3.90 12.89 -7.25
C GLU A 133 2.97 11.68 -7.07
N SER A 134 3.13 10.94 -5.97
CA SER A 134 2.24 9.83 -5.61
C SER A 134 0.81 10.29 -5.32
N VAL A 135 0.65 11.45 -4.68
CA VAL A 135 -0.68 12.04 -4.44
C VAL A 135 -1.34 12.50 -5.75
N GLN A 136 -0.56 12.95 -6.73
CA GLN A 136 -1.09 13.24 -8.07
C GLN A 136 -1.60 11.94 -8.75
N ILE A 137 -0.82 10.85 -8.74
CA ILE A 137 -1.27 9.56 -9.30
C ILE A 137 -2.53 9.06 -8.60
N PHE A 138 -2.57 9.15 -7.27
CA PHE A 138 -3.72 8.78 -6.46
C PHE A 138 -4.98 9.58 -6.83
N LEU A 139 -4.87 10.89 -7.01
CA LEU A 139 -5.98 11.73 -7.47
C LEU A 139 -6.39 11.42 -8.91
N GLU A 140 -5.45 11.22 -9.83
CA GLU A 140 -5.76 10.83 -11.21
C GLU A 140 -6.47 9.46 -11.26
N TYR A 141 -6.06 8.52 -10.40
CA TYR A 141 -6.73 7.23 -10.21
C TYR A 141 -8.15 7.39 -9.65
N ILE A 142 -8.39 8.19 -8.61
CA ILE A 142 -9.75 8.38 -8.05
C ILE A 142 -10.75 8.89 -9.10
N TYR A 143 -10.30 9.69 -10.07
CA TYR A 143 -11.17 10.28 -11.08
C TYR A 143 -11.40 9.36 -12.29
N THR A 144 -10.51 8.39 -12.53
CA THR A 144 -10.50 7.57 -13.76
C THR A 144 -10.57 6.06 -13.52
N PHE A 145 -10.24 5.60 -12.32
CA PHE A 145 -9.95 4.20 -11.94
C PHE A 145 -8.80 3.55 -12.73
N GLU A 146 -7.94 4.37 -13.34
CA GLU A 146 -6.83 3.91 -14.18
C GLU A 146 -5.52 4.61 -13.77
N VAL A 147 -4.40 3.92 -13.97
CA VAL A 147 -3.04 4.45 -13.70
C VAL A 147 -2.33 4.62 -15.04
N ASP A 148 -2.35 5.84 -15.60
CA ASP A 148 -1.67 6.20 -16.87
C ASP A 148 -0.80 7.46 -16.71
N SER A 149 -0.42 7.80 -15.49
CA SER A 149 0.41 8.98 -15.23
C SER A 149 1.85 8.72 -15.67
N PRO A 150 2.54 9.66 -16.34
CA PRO A 150 3.97 9.52 -16.67
C PRO A 150 4.88 9.56 -15.43
N LEU A 151 4.31 9.77 -14.24
CA LEU A 151 4.97 9.77 -12.95
C LEU A 151 5.08 8.37 -12.33
N VAL A 152 4.49 7.34 -12.94
CA VAL A 152 4.59 5.94 -12.49
C VAL A 152 6.05 5.49 -12.57
N GLY A 153 6.57 4.98 -11.45
CA GLY A 153 7.94 4.46 -11.35
C GLY A 153 8.14 3.68 -10.04
N LEU A 154 9.13 2.77 -10.03
CA LEU A 154 9.39 1.90 -8.88
C LEU A 154 9.76 2.70 -7.61
N ASN A 155 10.44 3.84 -7.76
CA ASN A 155 10.89 4.71 -6.68
C ASN A 155 9.76 5.21 -5.75
N ILE A 156 8.51 5.31 -6.23
CA ILE A 156 7.35 5.77 -5.45
C ILE A 156 6.41 4.63 -5.00
N ILE A 157 6.77 3.36 -5.24
CA ILE A 157 5.91 2.21 -4.92
C ILE A 157 5.54 2.14 -3.43
N GLY A 158 6.43 2.59 -2.54
CA GLY A 158 6.19 2.69 -1.10
C GLY A 158 5.12 3.72 -0.73
N ASP A 159 5.09 4.87 -1.41
CA ASP A 159 4.10 5.91 -1.17
C ASP A 159 2.71 5.47 -1.67
N ILE A 160 2.65 4.84 -2.85
CA ILE A 160 1.40 4.27 -3.39
C ILE A 160 0.88 3.15 -2.49
N PHE A 161 1.76 2.29 -1.96
CA PHE A 161 1.39 1.29 -0.96
C PHE A 161 0.82 1.94 0.31
N ILE A 162 1.45 3.00 0.82
CA ILE A 162 0.96 3.77 1.98
C ILE A 162 -0.43 4.34 1.70
N LEU A 163 -0.66 4.98 0.54
CA LEU A 163 -1.96 5.54 0.16
C LEU A 163 -3.03 4.46 0.01
N SER A 164 -2.73 3.38 -0.71
CA SER A 164 -3.60 2.22 -0.90
C SER A 164 -4.08 1.64 0.44
N ASN A 165 -3.14 1.38 1.37
CA ASN A 165 -3.48 0.84 2.68
C ASN A 165 -4.17 1.90 3.60
N ALA A 166 -3.70 3.14 3.57
CA ALA A 166 -4.25 4.22 4.40
C ALA A 166 -5.70 4.55 4.04
N TYR A 167 -6.09 4.44 2.76
CA TYR A 167 -7.44 4.72 2.27
C TYR A 167 -8.23 3.47 1.86
N GLN A 168 -7.73 2.27 2.12
CA GLN A 168 -8.41 0.99 1.83
C GLN A 168 -8.78 0.83 0.35
N MET A 169 -7.83 1.11 -0.55
CA MET A 169 -7.98 1.00 -2.01
C MET A 169 -6.94 0.04 -2.59
N PRO A 170 -7.01 -1.28 -2.32
CA PRO A 170 -6.03 -2.26 -2.83
C PRO A 170 -5.94 -2.29 -4.36
N GLU A 171 -7.00 -1.93 -5.07
CA GLU A 171 -7.08 -1.85 -6.53
C GLU A 171 -6.12 -0.79 -7.11
N LEU A 172 -5.84 0.28 -6.37
CA LEU A 172 -4.83 1.28 -6.72
C LEU A 172 -3.44 0.63 -6.79
N MET A 173 -3.08 -0.15 -5.76
CA MET A 173 -1.78 -0.80 -5.70
C MET A 173 -1.62 -1.84 -6.81
N ALA A 174 -2.67 -2.62 -7.09
CA ALA A 174 -2.68 -3.57 -8.19
C ALA A 174 -2.52 -2.87 -9.55
N ALA A 175 -3.35 -1.86 -9.86
CA ALA A 175 -3.28 -1.12 -11.11
C ALA A 175 -1.94 -0.38 -11.30
N PHE A 176 -1.36 0.15 -10.21
CA PHE A 176 -0.05 0.76 -10.22
C PHE A 176 1.07 -0.27 -10.47
N PHE A 177 1.01 -1.43 -9.82
CA PHE A 177 2.04 -2.46 -9.98
C PHE A 177 2.07 -3.02 -11.41
N GLU A 178 0.91 -3.30 -12.03
CA GLU A 178 0.86 -3.72 -13.45
C GLU A 178 1.61 -2.75 -14.37
N LYS A 179 1.45 -1.44 -14.16
CA LYS A 179 2.12 -0.40 -14.95
C LYS A 179 3.61 -0.28 -14.65
N VAL A 180 4.03 -0.55 -13.41
CA VAL A 180 5.45 -0.58 -13.03
C VAL A 180 6.17 -1.80 -13.63
N LYS A 181 5.51 -2.97 -13.75
CA LYS A 181 6.10 -4.17 -14.38
C LYS A 181 6.52 -3.96 -15.84
N GLU A 182 5.84 -3.07 -16.55
CA GLU A 182 6.11 -2.75 -17.97
C GLU A 182 7.33 -1.82 -18.16
N GLN A 183 7.93 -1.32 -17.07
CA GLN A 183 9.05 -0.37 -17.10
C GLN A 183 10.39 -1.03 -16.73
N ASP A 184 11.50 -0.48 -17.24
CA ASP A 184 12.83 -0.82 -16.76
C ASP A 184 13.03 -0.30 -15.32
N TRP A 185 13.53 -1.15 -14.41
CA TRP A 185 13.72 -0.80 -13.01
C TRP A 185 15.16 -0.35 -12.70
N PRO A 186 15.38 0.89 -12.24
CA PRO A 186 16.71 1.36 -11.83
C PRO A 186 17.20 0.58 -10.61
N LEU A 187 18.44 0.07 -10.65
CA LEU A 187 19.04 -0.75 -9.58
C LEU A 187 18.94 -0.11 -8.18
N VAL A 188 19.03 1.22 -8.10
CA VAL A 188 18.92 2.00 -6.85
C VAL A 188 17.54 1.85 -6.17
N ASP A 189 16.47 1.65 -6.95
CA ASP A 189 15.08 1.57 -6.48
C ASP A 189 14.64 0.13 -6.15
N VAL A 190 15.34 -0.89 -6.68
CA VAL A 190 14.98 -2.30 -6.49
C VAL A 190 15.17 -2.76 -5.04
N ILE A 191 16.21 -2.31 -4.33
CA ILE A 191 16.44 -2.68 -2.93
C ILE A 191 15.34 -2.13 -2.00
N PRO A 192 14.93 -0.84 -2.07
CA PRO A 192 13.77 -0.32 -1.35
C PRO A 192 12.46 -1.06 -1.67
N ALA A 193 12.21 -1.38 -2.95
CA ALA A 193 11.02 -2.11 -3.38
C ALA A 193 11.00 -3.55 -2.84
N PHE A 194 12.14 -4.24 -2.86
CA PHE A 194 12.31 -5.56 -2.25
C PHE A 194 12.04 -5.53 -0.74
N ASP A 195 12.62 -4.59 0.00
CA ASP A 195 12.42 -4.48 1.45
C ASP A 195 10.95 -4.14 1.80
N LEU A 196 10.25 -3.38 0.95
CA LEU A 196 8.80 -3.19 1.07
C LEU A 196 8.03 -4.51 0.86
N ALA A 197 8.32 -5.23 -0.23
CA ALA A 197 7.66 -6.48 -0.58
C ALA A 197 7.86 -7.56 0.50
N PHE A 198 9.11 -7.74 0.94
CA PHE A 198 9.50 -8.69 1.99
C PHE A 198 8.84 -8.38 3.35
N ARG A 199 8.59 -7.10 3.66
CA ARG A 199 7.87 -6.69 4.88
C ARG A 199 6.36 -6.85 4.78
N GLN A 200 5.80 -6.68 3.59
CA GLN A 200 4.35 -6.70 3.34
C GLN A 200 3.91 -8.04 2.78
N CYS A 201 3.56 -8.97 3.67
CA CYS A 201 2.99 -10.27 3.34
C CYS A 201 1.75 -10.11 2.42
N GLY A 202 1.95 -10.26 1.11
CA GLY A 202 0.96 -9.92 0.09
C GLY A 202 1.54 -9.51 -1.28
N MET A 203 2.81 -9.09 -1.35
CA MET A 203 3.45 -8.65 -2.61
C MET A 203 4.52 -9.62 -3.15
N ALA A 204 4.21 -10.92 -3.14
CA ALA A 204 5.16 -11.99 -3.50
C ALA A 204 5.69 -11.91 -4.94
N GLU A 205 4.90 -11.41 -5.90
CA GLU A 205 5.33 -11.20 -7.28
C GLU A 205 6.36 -10.06 -7.40
N LEU A 206 6.14 -8.94 -6.68
CA LEU A 206 7.11 -7.85 -6.59
C LEU A 206 8.41 -8.33 -5.93
N GLU A 207 8.30 -9.13 -4.86
CA GLU A 207 9.47 -9.75 -4.20
C GLU A 207 10.29 -10.57 -5.20
N GLN A 208 9.65 -11.48 -5.94
CA GLN A 208 10.31 -12.33 -6.92
C GLN A 208 10.98 -11.52 -8.04
N MET A 209 10.27 -10.55 -8.64
CA MET A 209 10.83 -9.71 -9.70
C MET A 209 12.02 -8.86 -9.19
N CYS A 210 11.97 -8.39 -7.95
CA CYS A 210 13.12 -7.70 -7.36
C CYS A 210 14.30 -8.67 -7.15
N LEU A 211 14.06 -9.90 -6.69
CA LEU A 211 15.12 -10.91 -6.51
C LEU A 211 15.76 -11.32 -7.84
N ASP A 212 14.98 -11.46 -8.90
CA ASP A 212 15.47 -11.77 -10.25
C ASP A 212 16.44 -10.70 -10.78
N ILE A 213 16.34 -9.47 -10.29
CA ILE A 213 17.30 -8.38 -10.57
C ILE A 213 18.43 -8.33 -9.54
N ILE A 214 18.12 -8.47 -8.23
CA ILE A 214 19.09 -8.32 -7.14
C ILE A 214 20.14 -9.44 -7.13
N ILE A 215 19.73 -10.68 -7.35
CA ILE A 215 20.61 -11.85 -7.29
C ILE A 215 21.72 -11.76 -8.34
N PRO A 216 21.48 -11.57 -9.66
CA PRO A 216 22.55 -11.47 -10.65
C PRO A 216 23.38 -10.18 -10.55
N ASN A 217 22.80 -9.07 -10.05
CA ASN A 217 23.50 -7.78 -9.94
C ASN A 217 24.23 -7.57 -8.60
N GLY A 218 24.37 -8.62 -7.77
CA GLY A 218 24.90 -8.52 -6.41
C GLY A 218 26.23 -7.77 -6.28
N MET A 219 27.18 -7.93 -7.22
CA MET A 219 28.47 -7.23 -7.18
C MET A 219 28.39 -5.70 -7.38
N GLN A 220 27.34 -5.22 -8.05
CA GLN A 220 27.06 -3.79 -8.17
C GLN A 220 26.33 -3.34 -6.89
N LEU A 221 25.27 -4.07 -6.55
CA LEU A 221 24.35 -3.76 -5.45
C LEU A 221 24.96 -3.84 -4.05
N VAL A 222 26.02 -4.62 -3.82
CA VAL A 222 26.69 -4.75 -2.50
C VAL A 222 27.20 -3.41 -1.94
N ASN A 223 27.40 -2.40 -2.78
CA ASN A 223 27.85 -1.06 -2.37
C ASN A 223 26.70 -0.02 -2.34
N GLU A 224 25.45 -0.43 -2.61
CA GLU A 224 24.31 0.51 -2.69
C GLU A 224 23.91 1.03 -1.29
N PRO A 225 23.82 2.37 -1.09
CA PRO A 225 23.47 2.95 0.21
C PRO A 225 22.08 2.55 0.74
N SER A 226 21.19 2.06 -0.12
CA SER A 226 19.88 1.55 0.25
C SER A 226 19.96 0.29 1.11
N LEU A 227 20.99 -0.56 0.96
CA LEU A 227 21.22 -1.73 1.83
C LEU A 227 21.39 -1.36 3.31
N MET A 228 21.88 -0.15 3.62
CA MET A 228 22.04 0.30 5.00
C MET A 228 20.70 0.55 5.72
N LYS A 229 19.61 0.68 4.95
CA LYS A 229 18.27 1.08 5.42
C LYS A 229 17.27 -0.09 5.49
N ILE A 230 17.54 -1.22 4.83
CA ILE A 230 16.63 -2.37 4.80
C ILE A 230 16.58 -3.06 6.16
N GLN A 231 15.50 -3.79 6.42
CA GLN A 231 15.35 -4.57 7.64
C GLN A 231 16.39 -5.70 7.71
N LEU A 232 16.93 -5.91 8.91
CA LEU A 232 17.93 -6.93 9.22
C LEU A 232 17.59 -8.35 8.73
N TYR A 233 16.30 -8.72 8.68
CA TYR A 233 15.85 -10.01 8.13
C TYR A 233 15.93 -10.07 6.60
N ALA A 234 15.59 -8.97 5.91
CA ALA A 234 15.72 -8.84 4.47
C ALA A 234 17.21 -8.89 4.07
N LEU A 235 18.07 -8.19 4.80
CA LEU A 235 19.53 -8.27 4.64
C LEU A 235 20.04 -9.72 4.82
N ASN A 236 19.62 -10.40 5.88
CA ASN A 236 20.01 -11.79 6.13
C ASN A 236 19.61 -12.73 4.98
N TYR A 237 18.45 -12.49 4.36
CA TYR A 237 17.98 -13.27 3.23
C TYR A 237 18.80 -13.01 1.96
N LEU A 238 19.06 -11.73 1.63
CA LEU A 238 19.93 -11.36 0.50
C LEU A 238 21.36 -11.89 0.65
N VAL A 239 21.95 -11.81 1.85
CA VAL A 239 23.28 -12.35 2.13
C VAL A 239 23.32 -13.87 1.90
N GLN A 240 22.33 -14.62 2.39
CA GLN A 240 22.25 -16.06 2.14
C GLN A 240 22.08 -16.40 0.66
N LEU A 241 21.27 -15.63 -0.08
CA LEU A 241 21.10 -15.83 -1.52
C LEU A 241 22.39 -15.56 -2.29
N TRP A 242 23.05 -14.42 -2.07
CA TRP A 242 24.33 -14.09 -2.71
C TRP A 242 25.47 -15.04 -2.35
N MET A 243 25.46 -15.63 -1.14
CA MET A 243 26.37 -16.72 -0.77
C MET A 243 26.05 -17.99 -1.56
N ALA A 244 24.78 -18.40 -1.62
CA ALA A 244 24.35 -19.63 -2.27
C ALA A 244 24.48 -19.60 -3.80
N THR A 245 24.42 -18.42 -4.42
CA THR A 245 24.64 -18.23 -5.86
C THR A 245 26.09 -17.86 -6.22
N GLU A 246 26.97 -17.71 -5.22
CA GLU A 246 28.36 -17.25 -5.36
C GLU A 246 28.52 -15.89 -6.08
N THR A 247 27.45 -15.10 -6.21
CA THR A 247 27.51 -13.83 -6.95
C THR A 247 28.41 -12.81 -6.27
N VAL A 248 28.42 -12.77 -4.94
CA VAL A 248 29.20 -11.81 -4.16
C VAL A 248 30.25 -12.56 -3.34
N PRO A 249 31.56 -12.28 -3.52
CA PRO A 249 32.62 -12.91 -2.73
C PRO A 249 32.44 -12.70 -1.23
N ARG A 250 32.83 -13.72 -0.45
CA ARG A 250 32.72 -13.75 1.01
C ARG A 250 33.27 -12.47 1.65
N GLU A 251 34.42 -11.98 1.19
CA GLU A 251 35.12 -10.81 1.72
C GLU A 251 34.28 -9.54 1.56
N ARG A 252 33.56 -9.41 0.44
CA ARG A 252 32.64 -8.29 0.18
C ARG A 252 31.40 -8.36 1.05
N LEU A 253 30.89 -9.56 1.32
CA LEU A 253 29.77 -9.75 2.26
C LEU A 253 30.18 -9.44 3.70
N VAL A 254 31.41 -9.79 4.13
CA VAL A 254 31.91 -9.39 5.47
C VAL A 254 32.01 -7.87 5.58
N GLN A 255 32.54 -7.18 4.56
CA GLN A 255 32.58 -5.71 4.53
C GLN A 255 31.17 -5.10 4.60
N LEU A 256 30.22 -5.61 3.82
CA LEU A 256 28.82 -5.16 3.88
C LEU A 256 28.24 -5.29 5.30
N LEU A 257 28.55 -6.37 6.02
CA LEU A 257 28.09 -6.56 7.40
C LEU A 257 28.76 -5.61 8.38
N GLN A 258 30.04 -5.28 8.21
CA GLN A 258 30.74 -4.25 8.99
C GLN A 258 30.12 -2.87 8.77
N ASP A 259 29.87 -2.50 7.50
CA ASP A 259 29.27 -1.21 7.13
C ASP A 259 27.83 -1.11 7.67
N TYR A 260 27.03 -2.17 7.54
CA TYR A 260 25.66 -2.23 8.08
C TYR A 260 25.63 -2.17 9.61
N GLN A 261 26.57 -2.84 10.29
CA GLN A 261 26.74 -2.80 11.73
C GLN A 261 27.05 -1.38 12.23
N ALA A 262 27.98 -0.69 11.57
CA ALA A 262 28.36 0.68 11.89
C ALA A 262 27.18 1.65 11.65
N ALA A 263 26.54 1.58 10.48
CA ALA A 263 25.41 2.44 10.11
C ALA A 263 24.20 2.29 11.04
N ASN A 264 23.95 1.09 11.56
CA ASN A 264 22.78 0.79 12.41
C ASN A 264 23.08 0.76 13.92
N GLY A 265 24.33 0.94 14.34
CA GLY A 265 24.75 0.89 15.75
C GLY A 265 24.53 -0.48 16.40
N LEU A 266 24.86 -1.56 15.68
CA LEU A 266 24.61 -2.94 16.12
C LEU A 266 25.75 -3.48 16.98
N ASN A 267 25.76 -3.13 18.27
CA ASN A 267 26.73 -3.61 19.27
C ASN A 267 26.04 -4.39 20.40
N PHE A 268 26.79 -4.90 21.39
CA PHE A 268 26.23 -5.64 22.53
C PHE A 268 25.16 -4.85 23.32
N ASN A 269 25.19 -3.51 23.29
CA ASN A 269 24.16 -2.68 23.92
C ASN A 269 22.82 -2.69 23.14
N SER A 270 22.81 -3.10 21.87
CA SER A 270 21.58 -3.26 21.07
C SER A 270 20.90 -4.61 21.35
N VAL A 271 20.54 -4.85 22.62
CA VAL A 271 20.10 -6.14 23.18
C VAL A 271 19.01 -6.86 22.35
N VAL A 272 18.12 -6.12 21.69
CA VAL A 272 17.07 -6.69 20.84
C VAL A 272 17.60 -7.06 19.44
N ARG A 273 18.28 -6.15 18.74
CA ARG A 273 18.66 -6.34 17.32
C ARG A 273 19.94 -7.16 17.16
N PHE A 274 20.88 -7.04 18.10
CA PHE A 274 22.18 -7.69 18.02
C PHE A 274 22.11 -9.24 18.00
N PRO A 275 21.26 -9.92 18.81
CA PRO A 275 21.08 -11.37 18.70
C PRO A 275 20.56 -11.83 17.34
N HIS A 276 19.81 -10.99 16.61
CA HIS A 276 19.41 -11.29 15.23
C HIS A 276 20.58 -11.08 14.25
N PHE A 277 21.40 -10.05 14.45
CA PHE A 277 22.59 -9.80 13.63
C PHE A 277 23.63 -10.92 13.78
N THR A 278 23.83 -11.46 14.98
CA THR A 278 24.71 -12.64 15.18
C THR A 278 24.22 -13.91 14.47
N LYS A 279 22.95 -14.00 14.05
CA LYS A 279 22.51 -15.10 13.17
C LYS A 279 23.13 -14.98 11.78
N ILE A 280 23.30 -13.76 11.27
CA ILE A 280 23.94 -13.51 9.97
C ILE A 280 25.44 -13.82 10.07
N ILE A 281 26.10 -13.34 11.13
CA ILE A 281 27.53 -13.60 11.38
C ILE A 281 27.84 -15.10 11.42
N LYS A 282 26.94 -15.94 11.93
CA LYS A 282 27.12 -17.41 11.98
C LYS A 282 27.24 -18.09 10.61
N HIS A 283 26.90 -17.42 9.51
CA HIS A 283 27.20 -17.91 8.16
C HIS A 283 28.69 -17.80 7.80
N PHE A 284 29.48 -17.06 8.59
CA PHE A 284 30.91 -16.78 8.37
C PHE A 284 31.72 -17.27 9.59
N PRO A 285 32.18 -18.54 9.61
CA PRO A 285 32.74 -19.17 10.81
C PRO A 285 34.04 -18.53 11.32
N ASP A 286 34.76 -17.81 10.47
CA ASP A 286 36.04 -17.19 10.78
C ASP A 286 35.92 -15.71 11.23
N ILE A 287 34.70 -15.17 11.36
CA ILE A 287 34.50 -13.82 11.91
C ILE A 287 34.68 -13.84 13.42
N LEU A 288 35.51 -12.92 13.92
CA LEU A 288 35.65 -12.63 15.34
C LEU A 288 34.91 -11.33 15.70
N LEU A 289 34.54 -11.20 16.98
CA LEU A 289 33.93 -10.00 17.53
C LEU A 289 34.83 -9.42 18.62
N ASP A 290 34.92 -8.09 18.65
CA ASP A 290 35.63 -7.36 19.70
C ASP A 290 34.85 -7.31 21.03
N ALA A 291 35.38 -6.56 22.01
CA ALA A 291 34.76 -6.39 23.32
C ALA A 291 33.44 -5.59 23.31
N GLU A 292 33.13 -4.87 22.24
CA GLU A 292 31.89 -4.10 22.04
C GLU A 292 30.87 -4.85 21.16
N GLY A 293 31.31 -5.89 20.46
CA GLY A 293 30.53 -6.73 19.56
C GLY A 293 30.72 -6.40 18.08
N SER A 294 31.72 -5.59 17.73
CA SER A 294 32.04 -5.21 16.35
C SER A 294 32.81 -6.31 15.63
N ILE A 295 32.51 -6.49 14.34
CA ILE A 295 33.20 -7.46 13.46
C ILE A 295 34.64 -7.03 13.22
N ILE A 296 35.59 -7.85 13.70
CA ILE A 296 37.02 -7.71 13.46
C ILE A 296 37.52 -8.85 12.58
N GLN A 297 38.41 -8.53 11.63
CA GLN A 297 39.16 -9.48 10.80
C GLN A 297 40.56 -9.70 11.39
#